data_AF-A0A0J9S4M2-F1
#
_entry.id   AF-A0A0J9S4M2-F1
#
_cell.length_a   1.000
_cell.length_b   1.000
_cell.length_c   1.000
_cell.angle_alpha   90.00
_cell.angle_beta   90.00
_cell.angle_gamma   90.00
#
_symmetry.space_group_name_H-M   'P 1'
#
loop_
_entity.id
_entity.type
_entity.pdbx_description
1 polymer ?
#
loop_
_entity_poly.entity_id
_entity_poly.type
_entity_poly.pdbx_seq_one_letter_code
_entity_poly.pdbx_strand_id
1 'polypeptide(L)' 'EDSLKPLELDKIYKDFFSKDVSSIYDKKCDEFNTLAKDKEAVKKVCTKLVRFVKKISELDKEEESAKHCKYLPHWLY' A
#
# COMPACT_ATOMS: atom_id res chain seq x y z
N GLU A 1 -20.98 13.84 -10.75
CA GLU A 1 -20.55 13.12 -9.53
C GLU A 1 -19.32 12.21 -9.68
N ASP A 2 -18.82 11.93 -10.89
CA ASP A 2 -17.83 10.87 -11.09
C ASP A 2 -16.35 11.34 -11.08
N SER A 3 -16.06 12.63 -11.26
CA SER A 3 -14.67 13.14 -11.31
C SER A 3 -14.02 13.40 -9.94
N LEU A 4 -14.77 13.36 -8.83
CA LEU A 4 -14.24 13.60 -7.47
C LEU A 4 -13.64 12.35 -6.84
N LYS A 5 -14.16 11.15 -7.17
CA LYS A 5 -13.63 9.88 -6.66
C LYS A 5 -12.17 9.62 -7.08
N PRO A 6 -11.76 9.86 -8.35
CA PRO A 6 -10.36 9.74 -8.75
C PRO A 6 -9.44 10.73 -8.02
N LEU A 7 -9.90 11.97 -7.80
CA LEU A 7 -9.13 13.01 -7.13
C LEU A 7 -8.94 12.75 -5.63
N GLU A 8 -9.97 12.24 -4.95
CA GLU A 8 -9.84 11.76 -3.57
C GLU A 8 -8.95 10.53 -3.48
N LEU A 9 -9.10 9.57 -4.39
CA LEU A 9 -8.24 8.38 -4.46
C LEU A 9 -6.78 8.75 -4.66
N ASP A 10 -6.48 9.70 -5.56
CA ASP A 10 -5.12 10.16 -5.85
C ASP A 10 -4.51 10.91 -4.65
N LYS A 11 -5.30 11.71 -3.93
CA LYS A 11 -4.88 12.35 -2.68
C LYS A 11 -4.60 11.33 -1.58
N ILE A 12 -5.52 10.40 -1.35
CA ILE A 12 -5.39 9.35 -0.34
C ILE A 12 -4.18 8.47 -0.67
N TYR A 13 -3.99 8.11 -1.93
CA TYR A 13 -2.82 7.38 -2.41
C TYR A 13 -1.53 8.19 -2.16
N LYS A 14 -1.47 9.44 -2.59
CA LYS A 14 -0.30 10.30 -2.34
C LYS A 14 -0.02 10.41 -0.85
N ASP A 15 -0.97 10.75 0.00
CA ASP A 15 -0.75 10.83 1.45
C ASP A 15 -0.33 9.48 2.05
N PHE A 16 -0.83 8.37 1.52
CA PHE A 16 -0.43 7.03 1.98
C PHE A 16 0.99 6.65 1.58
N PHE A 17 1.41 6.96 0.36
CA PHE A 17 2.70 6.54 -0.20
C PHE A 17 3.79 7.63 -0.19
N SER A 18 3.49 8.88 0.17
CA SER A 18 4.47 9.99 0.23
C SER A 18 5.36 9.95 1.47
N LYS A 19 4.96 9.23 2.53
CA LYS A 19 5.80 9.02 3.70
C LYS A 19 6.55 7.72 3.52
N ASP A 20 7.88 7.78 3.56
CA ASP A 20 8.76 6.63 3.63
C ASP A 20 8.52 5.89 4.96
N VAL A 21 7.44 5.11 5.01
CA VAL A 21 7.16 4.21 6.11
C VAL A 21 7.97 2.96 5.84
N SER A 22 9.07 2.78 6.55
CA SER A 22 9.76 1.49 6.57
C SER A 22 8.94 0.49 7.39
N SER A 23 8.87 -0.74 6.91
CA SER A 23 8.20 -1.83 7.62
C SER A 23 9.23 -2.87 8.04
N ILE A 24 9.07 -3.47 9.23
CA ILE A 24 9.88 -4.65 9.62
C ILE A 24 9.70 -5.79 8.62
N TYR A 25 8.57 -5.78 7.91
CA TYR A 25 8.21 -6.72 6.86
C TYR A 25 8.83 -6.39 5.50
N ASP A 26 9.50 -5.24 5.33
CA ASP A 26 10.22 -4.93 4.08
C ASP A 26 11.31 -5.99 3.80
N LYS A 27 12.00 -6.45 4.86
CA LYS A 27 12.99 -7.55 4.77
C LYS A 27 12.36 -8.89 4.40
N LYS A 28 11.07 -9.09 4.67
CA LYS A 28 10.34 -10.28 4.23
C LYS A 28 10.05 -10.25 2.74
N CYS A 29 9.88 -9.07 2.16
CA CYS A 29 9.78 -8.91 0.72
C CYS A 29 11.10 -9.18 -0.02
N ASP A 30 12.25 -9.12 0.67
CA ASP A 30 13.54 -9.48 0.08
C ASP A 30 13.70 -10.98 -0.20
N GLU A 31 12.89 -11.84 0.44
CA GLU A 31 12.85 -13.28 0.16
C GLU A 31 12.44 -13.54 -1.31
N PHE A 32 11.72 -12.61 -1.96
CA PHE A 32 11.36 -12.70 -3.39
C PHE A 32 12.51 -12.39 -4.35
N ASN A 33 13.63 -11.80 -3.88
CA ASN A 33 14.81 -11.54 -4.71
C ASN A 33 15.46 -12.84 -5.22
N THR A 34 15.16 -13.98 -4.60
CA THR A 34 15.72 -15.28 -4.97
C THR A 34 14.75 -16.14 -5.79
N LEU A 35 13.44 -15.86 -5.76
CA LEU A 35 12.39 -16.80 -6.21
C LEU A 35 11.72 -16.46 -7.56
N ALA A 36 11.72 -15.20 -8.02
CA ALA A 36 10.93 -14.80 -9.20
C ALA A 36 11.79 -14.52 -10.45
N LYS A 37 11.21 -14.58 -11.67
CA LYS A 37 11.79 -13.97 -12.89
C LYS A 37 11.61 -12.44 -12.87
N ASP A 38 10.46 -11.97 -12.39
CA ASP A 38 10.11 -10.55 -12.23
C ASP A 38 10.34 -10.03 -10.80
N LYS A 39 11.55 -10.29 -10.29
CA LYS A 39 11.96 -10.05 -8.89
C LYS A 39 11.64 -8.65 -8.40
N GLU A 40 11.95 -7.65 -9.23
CA GLU A 40 11.77 -6.25 -8.89
C GLU A 40 10.28 -5.87 -8.82
N ALA A 41 9.45 -6.37 -9.74
CA ALA A 41 8.02 -6.11 -9.76
C ALA A 41 7.33 -6.76 -8.55
N VAL A 42 7.63 -8.03 -8.27
CA VAL A 42 7.08 -8.76 -7.11
C VAL A 42 7.51 -8.10 -5.80
N LYS A 43 8.79 -7.74 -5.66
CA LYS A 43 9.29 -7.02 -4.48
C LYS A 43 8.58 -5.68 -4.31
N LYS A 44 8.39 -4.90 -5.38
CA LYS A 44 7.70 -3.61 -5.34
C LYS A 44 6.25 -3.74 -4.87
N VAL A 45 5.53 -4.75 -5.36
CA VAL A 45 4.14 -5.02 -4.92
C VAL A 45 4.11 -5.47 -3.47
N CYS A 46 4.99 -6.39 -3.06
CA CYS A 46 5.09 -6.85 -1.67
C CYS A 46 5.40 -5.68 -0.71
N THR A 47 6.42 -4.88 -1.02
CA THR A 47 6.82 -3.73 -0.19
C THR A 47 5.69 -2.71 -0.07
N LYS A 48 4.97 -2.42 -1.18
CA LYS A 48 3.78 -1.56 -1.12
C LYS A 48 2.70 -2.12 -0.19
N LEU A 49 2.40 -3.41 -0.30
CA LEU A 49 1.37 -4.07 0.50
C LEU A 49 1.71 -4.06 1.99
N VAL A 50 2.92 -4.47 2.38
CA VAL A 50 3.28 -4.56 3.81
C VAL A 50 3.35 -3.19 4.48
N ARG A 51 3.78 -2.15 3.75
CA ARG A 51 3.79 -0.77 4.23
C ARG A 51 2.37 -0.22 4.37
N PHE A 52 1.49 -0.55 3.43
CA PHE A 52 0.08 -0.18 3.49
C PHE A 52 -0.62 -0.79 4.71
N VAL A 53 -0.45 -2.10 4.93
CA VAL A 53 -1.03 -2.80 6.10
C VAL A 53 -0.50 -2.21 7.42
N LYS A 54 0.81 -1.94 7.51
CA LYS A 54 1.40 -1.28 8.69
C LYS A 54 0.76 0.10 8.93
N LYS A 55 0.67 0.94 7.91
CA LYS A 55 0.12 2.29 8.04
C LYS A 55 -1.36 2.28 8.41
N ILE A 56 -2.14 1.31 7.94
CA ILE A 56 -3.51 1.11 8.43
C ILE A 56 -3.55 0.71 9.89
N SER A 57 -2.66 -0.20 10.32
CA SER A 57 -2.62 -0.61 11.73
C SER A 57 -2.26 0.53 12.70
N GLU A 58 -1.64 1.59 12.19
CA GLU A 58 -1.30 2.82 12.92
C GLU A 58 -2.45 3.85 12.92
N LEU A 59 -3.55 3.62 12.18
CA LEU A 59 -4.73 4.48 12.23
C LEU A 59 -5.60 4.12 13.44
N ASP A 60 -5.75 5.05 14.38
CA ASP A 60 -6.58 4.86 15.58
C ASP A 60 -8.09 4.75 15.29
N LYS A 61 -8.53 5.12 14.09
CA LYS A 61 -9.94 5.13 13.69
C LYS A 61 -10.27 4.00 12.74
N GLU A 62 -11.13 3.09 13.21
CA GLU A 62 -11.64 1.95 12.44
C GLU A 62 -12.30 2.37 11.12
N GLU A 63 -13.04 3.49 11.11
CA GLU A 63 -13.72 3.98 9.91
C GLU A 63 -12.74 4.45 8.83
N GLU A 64 -11.64 5.11 9.22
CA GLU A 64 -10.59 5.53 8.28
C GLU A 64 -9.82 4.32 7.76
N SER A 65 -9.47 3.39 8.65
CA SER A 65 -8.87 2.09 8.31
C SER A 65 -9.72 1.33 7.28
N ALA A 66 -11.02 1.20 7.51
CA ALA A 66 -11.94 0.51 6.61
C ALA A 66 -12.07 1.22 5.25
N LYS A 67 -12.05 2.56 5.22
CA LYS A 67 -12.05 3.33 3.98
C LYS A 67 -10.78 3.07 3.16
N HIS A 68 -9.61 3.04 3.80
CA HIS A 68 -8.35 2.71 3.11
C HIS A 68 -8.35 1.27 2.59
N CYS A 69 -8.79 0.29 3.39
CA CYS A 69 -8.89 -1.11 2.97
C CYS A 69 -9.74 -1.31 1.71
N LYS A 70 -10.84 -0.55 1.54
CA LYS A 70 -11.67 -0.61 0.32
C LYS A 70 -10.94 -0.16 -0.94
N TYR A 71 -9.92 0.69 -0.82
CA TYR A 71 -9.14 1.17 -1.96
C TYR A 71 -7.93 0.27 -2.30
N LEU A 72 -7.55 -0.64 -1.41
CA LEU A 72 -6.42 -1.54 -1.63
C LEU A 72 -6.49 -2.31 -2.97
N PRO A 73 -7.63 -2.88 -3.39
CA PRO A 73 -7.71 -3.58 -4.68
C PRO A 73 -7.41 -2.66 -5.87
N HIS A 74 -7.83 -1.40 -5.82
CA HIS A 74 -7.60 -0.41 -6.87
C HIS A 74 -6.15 0.07 -6.97
N TRP A 75 -5.33 -0.18 -5.95
CA TRP A 75 -3.93 0.22 -5.93
C TRP A 75 -2.95 -0.91 -6.24
N LEU A 76 -3.43 -2.16 -6.21
CA LEU A 76 -2.64 -3.36 -6.47
C LEU A 76 -2.95 -4.00 -7.84
N TYR A 77 -4.01 -3.54 -8.53
CA TYR A 77 -4.40 -3.91 -9.89
C TYR A 77 -4.33 -2.69 -10.80
#